data_AF-A0A9P5R170-F1
#
_entry.id   AF-A0A9P5R170-F1
#
_cell.length_a   1.000
_cell.length_b   1.000
_cell.length_c   1.000
_cell.angle_alpha   90.00
_cell.angle_beta   90.00
_cell.angle_gamma   90.00
#
_symmetry.space_group_name_H-M   'P 1'
#
loop_
_entity.id
_entity.type
_entity.pdbx_description
1 polymer ?
#
loop_
_entity_poly.entity_id
_entity_poly.type
_entity_poly.pdbx_seq_one_letter_code
_entity_poly.pdbx_strand_id
1 'polypeptide(L)'
;KFFDIKCRTSGLVPDCAVLVATVKALKMHGGGPEVTPGKPLPEVYNTENLELLEIGCDNLKKHIENAKKFGVPVIVAINRFTTDSDAEMALIRKIALEAGADDAVACENWAKGGLGAVDLGQAVIQSCSKPTAFKYLYDVESDIESKIETIAKEMYGADGIELSDLAKEKIATYTRQGFGKLPICMAKTHLSLSHDPKLKNRPSGFKIPIRDIRASVGAGFLYPLCGAMQTMPGLPTRPCFYDVDIDFNTGNVVGLF
;
A
#
# COMPACT_ATOMS: atom_id res chain seq x y z
N LYS A 1 -6.20 0.70 7.57
CA LYS A 1 -7.29 1.53 6.98
C LYS A 1 -8.51 0.68 6.58
N PHE A 2 -8.42 -0.19 5.57
CA PHE A 2 -9.53 -1.08 5.22
C PHE A 2 -9.96 -1.92 6.44
N PHE A 3 -9.00 -2.56 7.11
CA PHE A 3 -9.23 -3.29 8.35
C PHE A 3 -9.64 -2.37 9.52
N ASP A 4 -8.83 -1.38 9.89
CA ASP A 4 -9.10 -0.59 11.12
C ASP A 4 -10.28 0.39 11.08
N ILE A 5 -10.74 0.76 9.88
CA ILE A 5 -11.83 1.72 9.68
C ILE A 5 -13.01 1.04 9.01
N LYS A 6 -12.88 0.59 7.75
CA LYS A 6 -14.02 0.06 6.99
C LYS A 6 -14.62 -1.18 7.67
N CYS A 7 -13.82 -2.20 7.98
CA CYS A 7 -14.29 -3.41 8.66
C CYS A 7 -14.88 -3.10 10.04
N ARG A 8 -14.27 -2.16 10.78
CA ARG A 8 -14.79 -1.70 12.07
C ARG A 8 -16.16 -1.05 11.96
N THR A 9 -16.35 -0.19 10.97
CA THR A 9 -17.63 0.50 10.75
C THR A 9 -18.70 -0.42 10.18
N SER A 10 -18.33 -1.35 9.29
CA SER A 10 -19.29 -2.21 8.60
C SER A 10 -19.56 -3.55 9.30
N GLY A 11 -18.75 -3.94 10.28
CA GLY A 11 -18.79 -5.28 10.89
C GLY A 11 -18.31 -6.41 9.98
N LEU A 12 -17.72 -6.09 8.82
CA LEU A 12 -17.25 -7.10 7.86
C LEU A 12 -15.92 -7.69 8.32
N VAL A 13 -15.83 -9.01 8.31
CA VAL A 13 -14.62 -9.75 8.64
C VAL A 13 -14.00 -10.28 7.34
N PRO A 14 -12.77 -9.86 6.98
CA PRO A 14 -12.11 -10.33 5.76
C PRO A 14 -11.59 -11.76 5.92
N ASP A 15 -11.84 -12.61 4.92
CA ASP A 15 -11.39 -14.01 4.91
C ASP A 15 -9.97 -14.20 4.37
N CYS A 16 -9.48 -13.27 3.54
CA CYS A 16 -8.16 -13.33 2.92
C CYS A 16 -7.71 -11.94 2.45
N ALA A 17 -6.41 -11.72 2.36
CA ALA A 17 -5.80 -10.56 1.71
C ALA A 17 -4.90 -11.01 0.55
N VAL A 18 -5.07 -10.38 -0.62
CA VAL A 18 -4.17 -10.58 -1.77
C VAL A 18 -3.24 -9.37 -1.88
N LEU A 19 -1.94 -9.61 -1.84
CA LEU A 19 -0.89 -8.61 -2.04
C LEU A 19 -0.33 -8.75 -3.45
N VAL A 20 -0.53 -7.72 -4.28
CA VAL A 20 -0.01 -7.71 -5.65
C VAL A 20 1.42 -7.18 -5.65
N ALA A 21 2.33 -7.88 -6.34
CA ALA A 21 3.72 -7.48 -6.53
C ALA A 21 4.15 -7.67 -7.98
N THR A 22 5.13 -6.89 -8.42
CA THR A 22 5.75 -7.01 -9.76
C THR A 22 7.26 -6.97 -9.63
N VAL A 23 7.96 -7.66 -10.53
CA VAL A 23 9.43 -7.68 -10.59
C VAL A 23 10.00 -6.27 -10.68
N LYS A 24 9.45 -5.42 -11.55
CA LYS A 24 9.93 -4.03 -11.75
C LYS A 24 9.76 -3.15 -10.51
N ALA A 25 8.62 -3.25 -9.82
CA ALA A 25 8.39 -2.47 -8.61
C ALA A 25 9.33 -2.88 -7.48
N LEU A 26 9.57 -4.19 -7.34
CA LEU A 26 10.52 -4.70 -6.35
C LEU A 26 11.96 -4.29 -6.71
N LYS A 27 12.39 -4.40 -7.97
CA LYS A 27 13.70 -3.84 -8.41
C LYS A 27 13.83 -2.34 -8.14
N MET A 28 12.75 -1.56 -8.29
CA MET A 28 12.75 -0.14 -7.93
C MET A 28 12.94 0.06 -6.42
N HIS A 29 12.31 -0.77 -5.60
CA HIS A 29 12.56 -0.78 -4.16
C HIS A 29 13.98 -1.26 -3.80
N GLY A 30 14.61 -2.10 -4.64
CA GLY A 30 15.99 -2.54 -4.47
C GLY A 30 17.05 -1.46 -4.65
N GLY A 31 16.67 -0.26 -5.09
CA GLY A 31 17.61 0.83 -5.41
C GLY A 31 17.78 1.08 -6.91
N GLY A 32 16.88 0.57 -7.74
CA GLY A 32 16.86 0.87 -9.17
C GLY A 32 16.71 2.37 -9.46
N PRO A 33 17.12 2.84 -10.65
CA PRO A 33 17.06 4.27 -11.01
C PRO A 33 15.64 4.83 -11.02
N GLU A 34 15.48 6.12 -10.74
CA GLU A 34 14.16 6.74 -10.64
C GLU A 34 13.32 6.57 -11.91
N VAL A 35 12.07 6.13 -11.75
CA VAL A 35 11.10 6.00 -12.83
C VAL A 35 10.35 7.32 -12.98
N THR A 36 10.58 8.04 -14.07
CA THR A 36 9.88 9.28 -14.39
C THR A 36 8.75 9.02 -15.40
N PRO A 37 7.50 9.43 -15.13
CA PRO A 37 6.41 9.34 -16.11
C PRO A 37 6.79 9.99 -17.45
N GLY A 38 6.51 9.30 -18.56
CA GLY A 38 6.81 9.77 -19.91
C GLY A 38 8.26 9.57 -20.38
N LYS A 39 9.16 9.03 -19.55
CA LYS A 39 10.50 8.60 -19.98
C LYS A 39 10.57 7.07 -20.14
N PRO A 40 11.39 6.56 -21.07
CA PRO A 40 11.66 5.12 -21.16
C PRO A 40 12.16 4.58 -19.84
N LEU A 41 11.74 3.35 -19.50
CA LEU A 41 12.24 2.67 -18.32
C LEU A 41 13.73 2.34 -18.48
N PRO A 42 14.57 2.61 -17.46
CA PRO A 42 15.94 2.14 -17.42
C PRO A 42 16.06 0.64 -17.70
N GLU A 43 17.13 0.24 -18.39
CA GLU A 43 17.33 -1.14 -18.86
C GLU A 43 17.29 -2.18 -17.73
N VAL A 44 17.79 -1.84 -16.54
CA VAL A 44 17.78 -2.71 -15.34
C VAL A 44 16.38 -3.21 -14.94
N TYR A 45 15.32 -2.52 -15.38
CA TYR A 45 13.95 -2.97 -15.13
C TYR A 45 13.45 -3.98 -16.17
N ASN A 46 14.11 -4.08 -17.31
CA ASN A 46 13.75 -4.97 -18.42
C ASN A 46 14.73 -6.15 -18.58
N THR A 47 15.84 -6.15 -17.85
CA THR A 47 16.79 -7.25 -17.77
C THR A 47 16.69 -7.95 -16.41
N GLU A 48 17.02 -9.24 -16.39
CA GLU A 48 17.08 -10.02 -15.16
C GLU A 48 18.10 -9.40 -14.18
N ASN A 49 17.68 -9.17 -12.93
CA ASN A 49 18.59 -8.77 -11.87
C ASN A 49 18.11 -9.29 -10.51
N LEU A 50 18.58 -10.48 -10.15
CA LEU A 50 18.18 -11.17 -8.92
C LEU A 50 18.65 -10.45 -7.65
N GLU A 51 19.86 -9.87 -7.65
CA GLU A 51 20.40 -9.16 -6.48
C GLU A 51 19.56 -7.93 -6.14
N LEU A 52 19.27 -7.10 -7.15
CA LEU A 52 18.44 -5.91 -6.99
C LEU A 52 17.02 -6.28 -6.56
N LEU A 53 16.48 -7.35 -7.15
CA LEU A 53 15.16 -7.87 -6.80
C LEU A 53 15.10 -8.37 -5.35
N GLU A 54 16.10 -9.13 -4.91
CA GLU A 54 16.19 -9.68 -3.55
C GLU A 54 16.19 -8.56 -2.50
N ILE A 55 17.01 -7.52 -2.69
CA ILE A 55 17.04 -6.34 -1.82
C ILE A 55 15.64 -5.70 -1.76
N GLY A 56 15.02 -5.50 -2.91
CA GLY A 56 13.71 -4.86 -3.02
C GLY A 56 12.55 -5.64 -2.39
N CYS A 57 12.71 -6.96 -2.23
CA CYS A 57 11.71 -7.81 -1.60
C CYS A 57 11.51 -7.50 -0.10
N ASP A 58 12.41 -6.77 0.57
CA ASP A 58 12.19 -6.38 1.97
C ASP A 58 10.93 -5.52 2.15
N ASN A 59 10.53 -4.76 1.12
CA ASN A 59 9.25 -4.06 1.09
C ASN A 59 8.08 -5.05 1.11
N LEU A 60 8.13 -6.07 0.25
CA LEU A 60 7.11 -7.12 0.19
C LEU A 60 7.02 -7.88 1.52
N LYS A 61 8.16 -8.27 2.10
CA LYS A 61 8.23 -8.93 3.42
C LYS A 61 7.48 -8.10 4.47
N LYS A 62 7.75 -6.79 4.51
CA LYS A 62 7.08 -5.90 5.47
C LYS A 62 5.57 -5.81 5.23
N HIS A 63 5.11 -5.81 3.99
CA HIS A 63 3.67 -5.82 3.69
C HIS A 63 2.99 -7.14 4.06
N ILE A 64 3.67 -8.28 3.87
CA ILE A 64 3.20 -9.59 4.32
C ILE A 64 3.08 -9.60 5.85
N GLU A 65 4.15 -9.22 6.58
CA GLU A 65 4.15 -9.11 8.04
C GLU A 65 2.99 -8.24 8.54
N ASN A 66 2.79 -7.07 7.91
CA ASN A 66 1.71 -6.15 8.28
C ASN A 66 0.33 -6.76 8.08
N ALA A 67 0.09 -7.45 6.96
CA ALA A 67 -1.19 -8.09 6.70
C ALA A 67 -1.44 -9.26 7.68
N LYS A 68 -0.41 -10.07 7.98
CA LYS A 68 -0.50 -11.16 8.96
C LYS A 68 -0.80 -10.67 10.38
N LYS A 69 -0.40 -9.44 10.76
CA LYS A 69 -0.76 -8.86 12.07
C LYS A 69 -2.27 -8.74 12.29
N PHE A 70 -3.06 -8.64 11.22
CA PHE A 70 -4.52 -8.62 11.31
C PHE A 70 -5.14 -10.01 11.45
N GLY A 71 -4.35 -11.09 11.41
CA GLY A 71 -4.86 -12.46 11.59
C GLY A 71 -5.61 -13.02 10.38
N VAL A 72 -5.40 -12.44 9.19
CA VAL A 72 -5.97 -12.94 7.92
C VAL A 72 -4.91 -13.73 7.13
N PRO A 73 -5.33 -14.77 6.38
CA PRO A 73 -4.51 -15.39 5.34
C PRO A 73 -4.02 -14.36 4.32
N VAL A 74 -2.77 -14.51 3.86
CA VAL A 74 -2.12 -13.59 2.92
C VAL A 74 -1.62 -14.37 1.72
N ILE A 75 -2.11 -14.01 0.53
CA ILE A 75 -1.64 -14.56 -0.74
C ILE A 75 -0.89 -13.46 -1.49
N VAL A 76 0.29 -13.78 -2.02
CA VAL A 76 1.02 -12.87 -2.91
C VAL A 76 0.69 -13.20 -4.36
N ALA A 77 0.11 -12.25 -5.08
CA ALA A 77 -0.10 -12.33 -6.52
C ALA A 77 1.09 -11.66 -7.24
N ILE A 78 1.95 -12.47 -7.86
CA ILE A 78 3.12 -12.01 -8.59
C ILE A 78 2.71 -11.78 -10.03
N ASN A 79 2.43 -10.52 -10.40
CA ASN A 79 1.96 -10.19 -11.74
C ASN A 79 3.14 -10.13 -12.72
N ARG A 80 3.13 -11.06 -13.68
CA ARG A 80 4.20 -11.27 -14.66
C ARG A 80 4.10 -10.30 -15.83
N PHE A 81 5.22 -9.66 -16.16
CA PHE A 81 5.43 -8.90 -17.39
C PHE A 81 6.28 -9.69 -18.39
N THR A 82 6.25 -9.25 -19.65
CA THR A 82 6.94 -9.90 -20.77
C THR A 82 8.46 -10.02 -20.61
N THR A 83 9.06 -9.12 -19.83
CA THR A 83 10.50 -9.06 -19.57
C THR A 83 10.94 -9.81 -18.32
N ASP A 84 9.99 -10.34 -17.54
CA ASP A 84 10.27 -10.94 -16.25
C ASP A 84 10.72 -12.40 -16.44
N SER A 85 11.86 -12.78 -15.87
CA SER A 85 12.38 -14.14 -16.02
C SER A 85 11.71 -15.15 -15.09
N ASP A 86 11.78 -16.44 -15.40
CA ASP A 86 11.32 -17.49 -14.48
C ASP A 86 12.09 -17.47 -13.15
N ALA A 87 13.38 -17.10 -13.17
CA ALA A 87 14.21 -17.03 -11.96
C ALA A 87 13.77 -15.87 -11.04
N GLU A 88 13.44 -14.70 -11.60
CA GLU A 88 12.91 -13.57 -10.84
C GLU A 88 11.57 -13.91 -10.19
N MET A 89 10.67 -14.56 -10.94
CA MET A 89 9.37 -15.00 -10.43
C MET A 89 9.52 -16.03 -9.30
N ALA A 90 10.42 -16.99 -9.48
CA ALA A 90 10.72 -18.02 -8.46
C ALA A 90 11.32 -17.41 -7.19
N LEU A 91 12.20 -16.41 -7.33
CA LEU A 91 12.80 -15.70 -6.19
C LEU A 91 11.75 -14.97 -5.36
N ILE A 92 10.85 -14.22 -5.99
CA ILE A 92 9.76 -13.52 -5.29
C ILE A 92 8.88 -14.52 -4.57
N ARG A 93 8.52 -15.63 -5.22
CA ARG A 93 7.69 -16.69 -4.63
C ARG A 93 8.37 -17.27 -3.39
N LYS A 94 9.65 -17.62 -3.48
CA LYS A 94 10.44 -18.14 -2.35
C LYS A 94 10.43 -17.16 -1.18
N ILE A 95 10.79 -15.89 -1.44
CA ILE A 95 10.88 -14.86 -0.39
C ILE A 95 9.51 -14.58 0.24
N ALA A 96 8.43 -14.56 -0.54
CA ALA A 96 7.08 -14.35 -0.03
C ALA A 96 6.66 -15.45 0.96
N LEU A 97 6.92 -16.71 0.62
CA LEU A 97 6.61 -17.86 1.49
C LEU A 97 7.48 -17.85 2.76
N GLU A 98 8.78 -17.57 2.63
CA GLU A 98 9.69 -17.44 3.78
C GLU A 98 9.29 -16.28 4.71
N ALA A 99 8.68 -15.22 4.17
CA ALA A 99 8.14 -14.10 4.95
C ALA A 99 6.81 -14.39 5.64
N GLY A 100 6.24 -15.59 5.43
CA GLY A 100 5.00 -16.03 6.08
C GLY A 100 3.72 -15.77 5.30
N ALA A 101 3.81 -15.53 3.98
CA ALA A 101 2.62 -15.62 3.11
C ALA A 101 2.09 -17.05 3.10
N ASP A 102 0.77 -17.20 3.05
CA ASP A 102 0.09 -18.49 3.01
C ASP A 102 0.20 -19.13 1.61
N ASP A 103 0.29 -18.31 0.56
CA ASP A 103 0.64 -18.75 -0.79
C ASP A 103 1.25 -17.60 -1.60
N ALA A 104 1.92 -17.93 -2.71
CA ALA A 104 2.46 -16.97 -3.66
C ALA A 104 2.34 -17.54 -5.08
N VAL A 105 1.56 -16.84 -5.92
CA VAL A 105 1.08 -17.32 -7.20
C VAL A 105 1.44 -16.34 -8.31
N ALA A 106 2.07 -16.84 -9.38
CA ALA A 106 2.31 -16.07 -10.59
C ALA A 106 0.99 -15.84 -11.35
N CYS A 107 0.77 -14.61 -11.83
CA CYS A 107 -0.43 -14.20 -12.52
C CYS A 107 -0.07 -13.60 -13.88
N GLU A 108 -0.81 -13.98 -14.92
CA GLU A 108 -0.65 -13.48 -16.29
C GLU A 108 -1.94 -12.87 -16.83
N ASN A 109 -2.80 -12.37 -15.93
CA ASN A 109 -4.14 -11.89 -16.28
C ASN A 109 -4.15 -10.65 -17.17
N TRP A 110 -3.05 -9.89 -17.23
CA TRP A 110 -2.90 -8.82 -18.20
C TRP A 110 -2.87 -9.34 -19.65
N ALA A 111 -2.16 -10.45 -19.90
CA ALA A 111 -2.02 -11.04 -21.24
C ALA A 111 -3.11 -12.07 -21.56
N LYS A 112 -3.58 -12.82 -20.56
CA LYS A 112 -4.48 -13.98 -20.73
C LYS A 112 -5.88 -13.78 -20.14
N GLY A 113 -6.21 -12.58 -19.68
CA GLY A 113 -7.49 -12.30 -19.02
C GLY A 113 -7.72 -13.18 -17.79
N GLY A 114 -8.97 -13.60 -17.55
CA GLY A 114 -9.31 -14.43 -16.40
C GLY A 114 -8.58 -15.78 -16.35
N LEU A 115 -8.24 -16.36 -17.51
CA LEU A 115 -7.48 -17.63 -17.59
C LEU A 115 -6.08 -17.50 -16.97
N GLY A 116 -5.47 -16.32 -17.04
CA GLY A 116 -4.16 -16.04 -16.43
C GLY A 116 -4.18 -15.86 -14.91
N ALA A 117 -5.35 -15.95 -14.26
CA ALA A 117 -5.51 -15.83 -12.81
C ALA A 117 -6.29 -17.00 -12.18
N VAL A 118 -6.46 -18.11 -12.90
CA VAL A 118 -7.18 -19.30 -12.37
C VAL A 118 -6.51 -19.82 -11.11
N ASP A 119 -5.19 -19.96 -11.12
CA ASP A 119 -4.43 -20.47 -9.97
C ASP A 119 -4.54 -19.52 -8.76
N LEU A 120 -4.53 -18.21 -9.00
CA LEU A 120 -4.78 -17.22 -7.95
C LEU A 120 -6.20 -17.38 -7.37
N GLY A 121 -7.19 -17.56 -8.24
CA GLY A 121 -8.57 -17.82 -7.82
C GLY A 121 -8.69 -19.08 -6.95
N GLN A 122 -8.01 -20.16 -7.32
CA GLN A 122 -7.97 -21.39 -6.53
C GLN A 122 -7.28 -21.17 -5.17
N ALA A 123 -6.15 -20.47 -5.14
CA ALA A 123 -5.45 -20.14 -3.90
C ALA A 123 -6.31 -19.28 -2.95
N VAL A 124 -7.09 -18.34 -3.50
CA VAL A 124 -8.05 -17.53 -2.74
C VAL A 124 -9.17 -18.40 -2.18
N ILE A 125 -9.78 -19.28 -2.98
CA ILE A 125 -10.82 -20.22 -2.52
C ILE A 125 -10.29 -21.10 -1.37
N GLN A 126 -9.09 -21.65 -1.53
CA GLN A 126 -8.45 -22.47 -0.49
C GLN A 126 -8.16 -21.67 0.77
N SER A 127 -7.68 -20.43 0.65
CA SER A 127 -7.38 -19.59 1.82
C SER A 127 -8.65 -19.17 2.56
N CYS A 128 -9.71 -18.80 1.85
CA CYS A 128 -11.00 -18.44 2.45
C CYS A 128 -11.72 -19.63 3.09
N SER A 129 -11.34 -20.88 2.79
CA SER A 129 -11.87 -22.07 3.48
C SER A 129 -11.29 -22.29 4.89
N LYS A 130 -10.19 -21.60 5.21
CA LYS A 130 -9.52 -21.67 6.53
C LYS A 130 -10.17 -20.67 7.48
N PRO A 131 -10.23 -20.97 8.80
CA PRO A 131 -10.72 -20.02 9.79
C PRO A 131 -9.81 -18.77 9.85
N THR A 132 -10.42 -17.59 10.01
CA THR A 132 -9.69 -16.34 10.22
C THR A 132 -9.70 -15.91 11.68
N ALA A 133 -8.57 -15.40 12.16
CA ALA A 133 -8.41 -14.87 13.51
C ALA A 133 -8.36 -13.33 13.45
N PHE A 134 -9.28 -12.75 12.67
CA PHE A 134 -9.25 -11.33 12.35
C PHE A 134 -9.27 -10.47 13.62
N LYS A 135 -8.32 -9.55 13.70
CA LYS A 135 -8.23 -8.57 14.79
C LYS A 135 -7.83 -7.21 14.23
N TYR A 136 -8.26 -6.16 14.91
CA TYR A 136 -7.80 -4.81 14.61
C TYR A 136 -6.38 -4.58 15.13
N LEU A 137 -5.68 -3.61 14.54
CA LEU A 137 -4.31 -3.31 14.93
C LEU A 137 -4.21 -2.69 16.33
N TYR A 138 -5.22 -1.90 16.70
CA TYR A 138 -5.28 -1.17 17.96
C TYR A 138 -6.72 -1.16 18.51
N ASP A 139 -6.83 -0.96 19.82
CA ASP A 139 -8.10 -0.69 20.48
C ASP A 139 -8.52 0.77 20.24
N VAL A 140 -9.79 0.98 19.88
CA VAL A 140 -10.31 2.31 19.61
C VAL A 140 -10.44 3.15 20.88
N GLU A 141 -10.54 2.48 22.02
CA GLU A 141 -10.60 3.07 23.37
C GLU A 141 -9.25 3.63 23.83
N SER A 142 -8.13 3.24 23.20
CA SER A 142 -6.84 3.86 23.43
C SER A 142 -6.85 5.33 23.06
N ASP A 143 -6.00 6.13 23.72
CA ASP A 143 -5.87 7.55 23.40
C ASP A 143 -5.37 7.76 21.96
N ILE A 144 -5.59 8.98 21.44
CA ILE A 144 -5.28 9.30 20.04
C ILE A 144 -3.79 9.10 19.74
N GLU A 145 -2.90 9.50 20.65
CA GLU A 145 -1.45 9.43 20.46
C GLU A 145 -0.98 7.97 20.37
N SER A 146 -1.41 7.13 21.32
CA SER A 146 -1.13 5.69 21.35
C SER A 146 -1.59 4.97 20.07
N LYS A 147 -2.75 5.34 19.52
CA LYS A 147 -3.24 4.76 18.25
C LYS A 147 -2.37 5.14 17.07
N ILE A 148 -1.96 6.41 16.98
CA ILE A 148 -1.06 6.89 15.92
C ILE A 148 0.29 6.21 16.04
N GLU A 149 0.83 6.11 17.26
CA GLU A 149 2.13 5.48 17.51
C GLU A 149 2.11 3.98 17.21
N THR A 150 1.03 3.28 17.57
CA THR A 150 0.85 1.86 17.21
C THR A 150 0.89 1.67 15.69
N ILE A 151 0.20 2.51 14.91
CA ILE A 151 0.27 2.42 13.44
C ILE A 151 1.71 2.68 12.96
N ALA A 152 2.39 3.69 13.49
CA ALA A 152 3.74 4.06 13.09
C ALA A 152 4.75 2.92 13.35
N LYS A 153 4.76 2.36 14.56
CA LYS A 153 5.66 1.26 14.93
C LYS A 153 5.31 -0.03 14.22
N GLU A 154 4.05 -0.46 14.34
CA GLU A 154 3.66 -1.80 13.92
C GLU A 154 3.58 -1.94 12.39
N MET A 155 3.06 -0.93 11.68
CA MET A 155 2.87 -0.96 10.23
C MET A 155 4.04 -0.37 9.48
N TYR A 156 4.57 0.77 9.91
CA TYR A 156 5.61 1.48 9.16
C TYR A 156 7.02 1.06 9.57
N GLY A 157 7.20 0.49 10.76
CA GLY A 157 8.53 0.19 11.31
C GLY A 157 9.26 1.45 11.76
N ALA A 158 8.51 2.50 12.13
CA ALA A 158 9.07 3.72 12.70
C ALA A 158 9.48 3.48 14.16
N ASP A 159 10.46 4.24 14.65
CA ASP A 159 10.87 4.21 16.07
C ASP A 159 9.82 4.87 16.97
N GLY A 160 8.94 5.69 16.38
CA GLY A 160 7.85 6.38 17.06
C GLY A 160 7.29 7.52 16.22
N ILE A 161 6.65 8.46 16.91
CA ILE A 161 6.03 9.65 16.30
C ILE A 161 6.64 10.92 16.90
N GLU A 162 6.52 12.03 16.17
CA GLU A 162 6.91 13.35 16.64
C GLU A 162 5.72 14.31 16.46
N LEU A 163 5.11 14.72 17.57
CA LEU A 163 3.96 15.60 17.55
C LEU A 163 4.39 17.07 17.57
N SER A 164 3.94 17.84 16.57
CA SER A 164 3.99 19.30 16.62
C SER A 164 3.06 19.85 17.72
N ASP A 165 3.31 21.09 18.17
CA ASP A 165 2.48 21.70 19.21
C ASP A 165 1.02 21.90 18.76
N LEU A 166 0.80 22.24 17.48
CA LEU A 166 -0.53 22.30 16.88
C LEU A 166 -1.24 20.94 16.93
N ALA A 167 -0.53 19.85 16.64
CA ALA A 167 -1.09 18.51 16.72
C ALA A 167 -1.47 18.15 18.18
N LYS A 168 -0.61 18.46 19.16
CA LYS A 168 -0.90 18.23 20.59
C LYS A 168 -2.14 18.99 21.06
N GLU A 169 -2.25 20.27 20.71
CA GLU A 169 -3.41 21.11 21.06
C GLU A 169 -4.72 20.54 20.49
N LYS A 170 -4.70 20.11 19.22
CA LYS A 170 -5.88 19.53 18.58
C LYS A 170 -6.22 18.14 19.10
N ILE A 171 -5.22 17.31 19.42
CA ILE A 171 -5.44 16.03 20.12
C ILE A 171 -6.19 16.28 21.43
N ALA A 172 -5.71 17.21 22.26
CA ALA A 172 -6.38 17.55 23.52
C ALA A 172 -7.82 18.06 23.31
N THR A 173 -8.02 18.88 22.27
CA THR A 173 -9.34 19.40 21.90
C THR A 173 -10.30 18.30 21.47
N TYR A 174 -9.87 17.40 20.57
CA TYR A 174 -10.69 16.29 20.08
C TYR A 174 -11.01 15.28 21.18
N THR A 175 -10.08 15.02 22.10
CA THR A 175 -10.34 14.21 23.29
C THR A 175 -11.43 14.83 24.16
N ARG A 176 -11.34 16.15 24.45
CA ARG A 176 -12.35 16.88 25.24
C ARG A 176 -13.74 16.90 24.58
N GLN A 177 -13.78 16.93 23.26
CA GLN A 177 -15.02 16.90 22.47
C GLN A 177 -15.62 15.48 22.35
N GLY A 178 -14.98 14.45 22.89
CA GLY A 178 -15.46 13.07 22.81
C GLY A 178 -15.10 12.33 21.52
N PHE A 179 -14.28 12.93 20.65
CA PHE A 179 -13.80 12.30 19.41
C PHE A 179 -12.55 11.44 19.61
N GLY A 180 -12.07 11.32 20.85
CA GLY A 180 -10.92 10.50 21.22
C GLY A 180 -11.04 9.04 20.81
N LYS A 181 -12.26 8.50 20.72
CA LYS A 181 -12.55 7.11 20.36
C LYS A 181 -12.76 6.88 18.86
N LEU A 182 -12.48 7.87 18.01
CA LEU A 182 -12.51 7.66 16.57
C LEU A 182 -11.24 6.92 16.09
N PRO A 183 -11.33 6.08 15.05
CA PRO A 183 -10.17 5.46 14.41
C PRO A 183 -9.30 6.48 13.67
N ILE A 184 -8.08 6.07 13.33
CA ILE A 184 -7.04 6.92 12.74
C ILE A 184 -6.85 6.60 11.25
N CYS A 185 -6.94 7.62 10.41
CA CYS A 185 -6.64 7.58 8.99
C CYS A 185 -5.34 8.34 8.70
N MET A 186 -4.19 7.67 8.77
CA MET A 186 -2.89 8.30 8.52
C MET A 186 -2.81 8.92 7.12
N ALA A 187 -2.50 10.21 7.05
CA ALA A 187 -2.26 10.93 5.81
C ALA A 187 -0.74 11.16 5.65
N LYS A 188 -0.10 10.24 4.92
CA LYS A 188 1.33 10.29 4.53
C LYS A 188 1.50 9.94 3.05
N THR A 189 2.70 10.19 2.51
CA THR A 189 3.07 9.72 1.16
C THR A 189 2.80 8.23 0.99
N HIS A 190 2.31 7.80 -0.17
CA HIS A 190 2.11 6.39 -0.50
C HIS A 190 3.38 5.74 -1.07
N LEU A 191 4.43 6.53 -1.33
CA LEU A 191 5.64 6.09 -2.04
C LEU A 191 6.74 5.49 -1.14
N SER A 192 6.50 5.45 0.17
CA SER A 192 7.41 4.93 1.20
C SER A 192 6.60 4.40 2.38
N LEU A 193 7.17 3.52 3.20
CA LEU A 193 6.64 3.22 4.55
C LEU A 193 6.82 4.41 5.50
N SER A 194 7.88 5.21 5.32
CA SER A 194 8.16 6.41 6.10
C SER A 194 7.33 7.62 5.63
N HIS A 195 7.56 8.79 6.22
CA HIS A 195 6.94 10.03 5.75
C HIS A 195 7.62 10.64 4.51
N ASP A 196 8.85 10.20 4.18
CA ASP A 196 9.64 10.71 3.05
C ASP A 196 9.51 9.78 1.82
N PRO A 197 9.01 10.27 0.66
CA PRO A 197 8.86 9.47 -0.56
C PRO A 197 10.19 8.94 -1.13
N LYS A 198 11.35 9.50 -0.74
CA LYS A 198 12.68 9.08 -1.21
C LYS A 198 13.20 7.85 -0.48
N LEU A 199 12.75 7.61 0.76
CA LEU A 199 13.15 6.44 1.54
C LEU A 199 12.39 5.20 1.03
N LYS A 200 12.92 4.52 0.01
CA LYS A 200 12.31 3.33 -0.57
C LYS A 200 12.48 2.10 0.33
N ASN A 201 11.83 1.01 -0.09
CA ASN A 201 11.97 -0.32 0.48
C ASN A 201 11.42 -0.45 1.91
N ARG A 202 12.22 -0.96 2.84
CA ARG A 202 11.95 -1.11 4.27
C ARG A 202 12.92 -0.22 5.08
N PRO A 203 12.69 1.11 5.13
CA PRO A 203 13.53 2.01 5.91
C PRO A 203 13.42 1.70 7.41
N SER A 204 14.43 2.12 8.19
CA SER A 204 14.48 2.03 9.65
C SER A 204 15.08 3.31 10.24
N GLY A 205 15.04 3.48 11.57
CA GLY A 205 15.68 4.61 12.24
C GLY A 205 14.99 5.95 12.02
N PHE A 206 13.68 5.94 11.75
CA PHE A 206 12.90 7.16 11.47
C PHE A 206 11.71 7.30 12.41
N LYS A 207 11.33 8.54 12.70
CA LYS A 207 10.06 8.89 13.35
C LYS A 207 9.08 9.45 12.32
N ILE A 208 7.78 9.31 12.59
CA ILE A 208 6.75 9.93 11.77
C ILE A 208 6.40 11.31 12.35
N PRO A 209 6.69 12.42 11.66
CA PRO A 209 6.26 13.73 12.10
C PRO A 209 4.75 13.87 11.92
N ILE A 210 4.06 14.43 12.91
CA ILE A 210 2.63 14.73 12.89
C ILE A 210 2.48 16.26 13.00
N ARG A 211 2.28 16.90 11.85
CA ARG A 211 2.26 18.37 11.74
C ARG A 211 0.93 18.99 12.11
N ASP A 212 -0.14 18.22 11.95
CA ASP A 212 -1.51 18.62 12.22
C ASP A 212 -2.36 17.35 12.34
N ILE A 213 -3.53 17.46 12.97
CA ILE A 213 -4.55 16.43 12.97
C ILE A 213 -5.90 17.07 12.68
N ARG A 214 -6.71 16.42 11.86
CA ARG A 214 -8.04 16.91 11.50
C ARG A 214 -9.08 15.83 11.76
N ALA A 215 -10.32 16.24 11.98
CA ALA A 215 -11.43 15.35 12.23
C ALA A 215 -12.40 15.34 11.04
N SER A 216 -12.72 14.14 10.54
CA SER A 216 -13.83 13.91 9.61
C SER A 216 -14.96 13.24 10.37
N VAL A 217 -15.65 14.01 11.23
CA VAL A 217 -16.63 13.48 12.19
C VAL A 217 -17.77 12.73 11.51
N GLY A 218 -18.31 13.26 10.41
CA GLY A 218 -19.36 12.58 9.64
C GLY A 218 -18.93 11.25 9.03
N ALA A 219 -17.64 11.11 8.68
CA ALA A 219 -17.07 9.85 8.20
C ALA A 219 -16.57 8.94 9.34
N GLY A 220 -16.50 9.45 10.57
CA GLY A 220 -16.13 8.70 11.76
C GLY A 220 -14.63 8.40 11.89
N PHE A 221 -13.72 9.32 11.55
CA PHE A 221 -12.28 9.13 11.81
C PHE A 221 -11.52 10.46 12.02
N LEU A 222 -10.35 10.36 12.67
CA LEU A 222 -9.35 11.42 12.73
C LEU A 222 -8.25 11.13 11.70
N TYR A 223 -7.67 12.16 11.08
CA TYR A 223 -6.59 11.98 10.10
C TYR A 223 -5.39 12.88 10.42
N PRO A 224 -4.31 12.29 10.99
CA PRO A 224 -3.03 12.98 11.21
C PRO A 224 -2.32 13.24 9.88
N LEU A 225 -1.85 14.48 9.70
CA LEU A 225 -1.11 14.94 8.53
C LEU A 225 0.40 14.78 8.80
N CYS A 226 1.02 13.84 8.09
CA CYS A 226 2.45 13.52 8.26
C CYS A 226 3.39 14.31 7.34
N GLY A 227 2.82 15.08 6.41
CA GLY A 227 3.55 15.85 5.41
C GLY A 227 2.63 16.80 4.66
N ALA A 228 3.16 17.50 3.67
CA ALA A 228 2.33 18.30 2.77
C ALA A 228 1.48 17.37 1.91
N MET A 229 0.16 17.52 1.97
CA MET A 229 -0.79 16.76 1.18
C MET A 229 -1.42 17.65 0.13
N GLN A 230 -1.27 17.29 -1.14
CA GLN A 230 -1.93 17.98 -2.23
C GLN A 230 -3.37 17.49 -2.33
N THR A 231 -4.33 18.34 -1.96
CA THR A 231 -5.77 18.05 -2.07
C THR A 231 -6.37 18.48 -3.41
N MET A 232 -5.60 19.23 -4.20
CA MET A 232 -6.00 19.73 -5.52
C MET A 232 -4.85 19.49 -6.50
N PRO A 233 -4.88 18.42 -7.31
CA PRO A 233 -3.87 18.17 -8.32
C PRO A 233 -3.94 19.26 -9.40
N GLY A 234 -2.78 19.72 -9.86
CA GLY A 234 -2.68 20.60 -11.03
C GLY A 234 -2.66 19.80 -12.33
N LEU A 235 -2.85 20.48 -13.45
CA LEU A 235 -2.65 19.90 -14.78
C LEU A 235 -1.15 19.84 -15.11
N PRO A 236 -0.69 18.83 -15.88
CA PRO A 236 0.68 18.81 -16.39
C PRO A 236 0.88 19.87 -17.48
N THR A 237 2.13 20.17 -17.85
CA THR A 237 2.47 21.16 -18.90
C THR A 237 1.74 20.91 -20.23
N ARG A 238 1.53 19.64 -20.59
CA ARG A 238 0.69 19.21 -21.72
C ARG A 238 -0.42 18.28 -21.20
N PRO A 239 -1.62 18.82 -20.92
CA PRO A 239 -2.75 18.01 -20.49
C PRO A 239 -3.29 17.10 -21.60
N CYS A 240 -3.76 15.89 -21.26
CA CYS A 240 -4.31 14.95 -22.25
C CYS A 240 -5.55 15.49 -22.97
N PHE A 241 -6.30 16.45 -22.39
CA PHE A 241 -7.51 16.98 -23.03
C PHE A 241 -7.24 17.69 -24.37
N TYR A 242 -5.99 18.09 -24.65
CA TYR A 242 -5.62 18.62 -25.97
C TYR A 242 -5.79 17.60 -27.10
N ASP A 243 -5.69 16.32 -26.78
CA ASP A 243 -5.77 15.23 -27.75
C ASP A 243 -7.14 14.52 -27.71
N VAL A 244 -8.05 14.93 -26.81
CA VAL A 244 -9.40 14.36 -26.68
C VAL A 244 -10.34 14.98 -27.71
N ASP A 245 -10.95 14.16 -28.55
CA ASP A 245 -11.93 14.58 -29.55
C ASP A 245 -12.96 13.46 -29.84
N ILE A 246 -13.89 13.70 -30.76
CA ILE A 246 -14.85 12.72 -31.27
C ILE A 246 -14.62 12.54 -32.77
N ASP A 247 -14.39 11.30 -33.22
CA ASP A 247 -14.42 10.96 -34.63
C ASP A 247 -15.86 11.09 -35.16
N PHE A 248 -16.12 12.10 -35.99
CA PHE A 248 -17.45 12.39 -36.53
C PHE A 248 -18.03 11.30 -37.43
N ASN A 249 -17.21 10.40 -37.99
CA ASN A 249 -17.71 9.32 -38.84
C ASN A 249 -18.18 8.12 -38.03
N THR A 250 -17.46 7.82 -36.93
CA THR A 250 -17.75 6.65 -36.10
C THR A 250 -18.51 6.98 -34.82
N GLY A 251 -18.49 8.26 -34.40
CA GLY A 251 -18.98 8.71 -33.10
C GLY A 251 -18.09 8.33 -31.92
N ASN A 252 -16.91 7.74 -32.19
CA ASN A 252 -16.01 7.26 -31.14
C ASN A 252 -15.20 8.41 -30.53
N VAL A 253 -14.99 8.35 -29.22
CA VAL A 253 -14.06 9.24 -28.52
C VAL A 253 -12.63 8.81 -28.83
N VAL A 254 -11.78 9.77 -29.21
CA VAL A 254 -10.34 9.57 -29.44
C VAL A 254 -9.52 10.31 -28.38
N GLY A 255 -8.32 9.81 -28.09
CA GLY A 255 -7.37 10.47 -27.17
C GLY A 255 -7.69 10.40 -25.68
N LEU A 256 -8.71 9.64 -25.28
CA LEU A 256 -9.09 9.47 -23.87
C LEU A 256 -8.25 8.41 -23.14
N PHE A 257 -7.72 7.41 -23.86
CA PHE A 257 -6.87 6.33 -23.36
C PHE A 257 -5.87 5.86 -24.43
#